data_AF-A0A9E4F3P7-F1
#
_entry.id   AF-A0A9E4F3P7-F1
#
_cell.length_a   1.000
_cell.length_b   1.000
_cell.length_c   1.000
_cell.angle_alpha   90.00
_cell.angle_beta   90.00
_cell.angle_gamma   90.00
#
_symmetry.space_group_name_H-M   'P 1'
#
loop_
_entity.id
_entity.type
_entity.pdbx_description
1 polymer ?
#
loop_
_entity_poly.entity_id
_entity_poly.type
_entity_poly.pdbx_seq_one_letter_code
_entity_poly.pdbx_strand_id
1 'polypeptide(L)'
;MNPNLRHLSMVVSAATATLLVACETISLEPASEATTIRIEPQDLFIQEGQTGTLRVVVLDQNDREMPSPPTWAPPQWNITGAGLKIGPDGSVEGLRGGFNNAIARVAGKSAAVSVKVQPDEVALRAVLYLNQAAQNQSAGVRTIAGRAGLLRAFVLGDEGSFYEPSVKAMLYLGDEEVYSVTMTPEGDYLPERVDEGRLDRSYNAVIPGEHIQEGLEIVLDMDVNDVIPLKAGSSKRWPATGRVAMNVIQLETMRLMVVPTLQSLFPGNTDGITWANRLTTTGNDTRLTRALRPISDFEITVHEIFTTDQDIRSGNGWSRWLAEIGLLRSVEDHKGYYYGTTDLPPGSAYGGLGWVARPWSVGGDWDDVMAHELGHNMSLYHAPCGGAGDPDPAFPYGEGDIGIWGYNVEGGRLMPPFDFKDDMSYCDPTWVSDFHFQRAIEFRQTEPFADAAPADRIPRLYVSGGVIRGGGIEFYPSYVIESGPLTPDGVGEYSLEGVTADGSILFSHRFTPHRNGNGGAGFTFALPFEATWTHELDRIKVDGPAGPAYLDHNSQAASAIVVNPESGQVTAITSDLARVSAADGAVIAISAGLPIFEDEIR
;
A
#
# COMPACT_ATOMS: atom_id res chain seq x y z
N MET A 1 96.62 -21.01 -29.86
CA MET A 1 97.56 -21.54 -28.83
C MET A 1 97.19 -23.00 -28.60
N ASN A 2 98.06 -23.92 -29.02
CA ASN A 2 97.97 -25.37 -28.74
C ASN A 2 98.45 -25.64 -27.28
N PRO A 3 98.37 -26.85 -26.68
CA PRO A 3 97.76 -28.11 -27.13
C PRO A 3 97.03 -28.90 -25.99
N ASN A 4 96.32 -30.00 -26.30
CA ASN A 4 96.70 -31.35 -25.84
C ASN A 4 95.68 -32.43 -26.20
N LEU A 5 96.17 -33.37 -27.02
CA LEU A 5 95.67 -34.71 -27.29
C LEU A 5 95.97 -35.68 -26.12
N ARG A 6 95.23 -36.81 -26.08
CA ARG A 6 95.65 -38.24 -25.94
C ARG A 6 94.61 -39.01 -25.10
N HIS A 7 94.16 -40.24 -25.35
CA HIS A 7 94.61 -41.39 -26.17
C HIS A 7 93.36 -42.25 -26.57
N LEU A 8 93.20 -42.67 -27.83
CA LEU A 8 93.44 -44.03 -28.39
C LEU A 8 93.14 -45.23 -27.46
N SER A 9 92.12 -46.05 -27.78
CA SER A 9 92.30 -47.25 -28.63
C SER A 9 91.01 -48.07 -28.84
N MET A 10 90.82 -48.47 -30.10
CA MET A 10 89.83 -49.40 -30.67
C MET A 10 89.92 -50.82 -30.10
N VAL A 11 88.81 -51.59 -30.14
CA VAL A 11 88.73 -52.95 -30.73
C VAL A 11 87.30 -53.25 -31.27
N VAL A 12 87.19 -53.35 -32.60
CA VAL A 12 86.51 -54.38 -33.47
C VAL A 12 85.02 -54.71 -33.19
N SER A 13 84.07 -54.31 -34.05
CA SER A 13 83.55 -54.99 -35.29
C SER A 13 82.54 -56.09 -34.95
N ALA A 14 81.40 -56.35 -35.62
CA ALA A 14 80.65 -55.79 -36.72
C ALA A 14 79.27 -56.47 -36.67
N ALA A 15 78.22 -55.80 -37.12
CA ALA A 15 77.25 -56.34 -38.09
C ALA A 15 76.15 -55.31 -38.33
N THR A 16 76.18 -54.80 -39.54
CA THR A 16 75.16 -54.01 -40.23
C THR A 16 73.77 -54.62 -40.14
N ALA A 17 72.80 -53.82 -39.70
CA ALA A 17 71.40 -53.97 -40.08
C ALA A 17 70.80 -52.58 -40.25
N THR A 18 70.70 -52.13 -41.51
CA THR A 18 69.84 -51.00 -41.86
C THR A 18 68.87 -51.50 -42.92
N LEU A 19 67.62 -51.74 -42.52
CA LEU A 19 66.47 -51.53 -43.38
C LEU A 19 65.35 -50.93 -42.52
N LEU A 20 64.89 -49.76 -42.96
CA LEU A 20 63.80 -48.97 -42.38
C LEU A 20 62.47 -49.74 -42.40
N VAL A 21 61.63 -49.52 -41.38
CA VAL A 21 60.37 -48.75 -41.44
C VAL A 21 59.52 -49.12 -40.21
N ALA A 22 59.32 -48.13 -39.33
CA ALA A 22 58.02 -47.84 -38.70
C ALA A 22 58.15 -46.48 -38.00
N CYS A 23 57.54 -45.47 -38.61
CA CYS A 23 57.23 -44.22 -37.93
C CYS A 23 56.02 -44.53 -37.04
N GLU A 24 56.23 -44.85 -35.76
CA GLU A 24 55.16 -44.69 -34.78
C GLU A 24 55.13 -43.22 -34.41
N THR A 25 54.22 -42.51 -35.06
CA THR A 25 53.68 -41.24 -34.58
C THR A 25 53.25 -41.45 -33.14
N ILE A 26 54.01 -40.89 -32.19
CA ILE A 26 53.45 -40.52 -30.90
C ILE A 26 52.31 -39.56 -31.23
N SER A 27 51.09 -40.07 -31.18
CA SER A 27 49.88 -39.25 -31.25
C SER A 27 49.96 -38.28 -30.08
N LEU A 28 50.34 -37.02 -30.38
CA LEU A 28 50.03 -35.89 -29.51
C LEU A 28 48.53 -35.67 -29.65
N GLU A 29 47.72 -36.55 -29.05
CA GLU A 29 46.40 -36.11 -28.64
C GLU A 29 46.64 -34.93 -27.68
N PRO A 30 46.05 -33.75 -27.92
CA PRO A 30 46.15 -32.65 -26.99
C PRO A 30 45.68 -33.16 -25.63
N ALA A 31 46.49 -32.95 -24.58
CA ALA A 31 46.10 -33.34 -23.22
C ALA A 31 44.69 -32.83 -22.97
N SER A 32 43.76 -33.72 -22.60
CA SER A 32 42.38 -33.32 -22.31
C SER A 32 42.40 -32.34 -21.13
N GLU A 33 41.95 -31.12 -21.39
CA GLU A 33 41.92 -30.07 -20.38
C GLU A 33 40.54 -30.07 -19.71
N ALA A 34 40.51 -29.99 -18.38
CA ALA A 34 39.26 -29.89 -17.64
C ALA A 34 38.58 -28.54 -17.92
N THR A 35 37.50 -28.54 -18.68
CA THR A 35 36.78 -27.32 -19.07
C THR A 35 35.58 -27.06 -18.18
N THR A 36 34.88 -28.12 -17.76
CA THR A 36 33.63 -28.08 -16.98
C THR A 36 33.62 -29.21 -15.97
N ILE A 37 32.92 -29.02 -14.84
CA ILE A 37 32.59 -30.12 -13.93
C ILE A 37 31.09 -30.17 -13.66
N ARG A 38 30.59 -31.37 -13.38
CA ARG A 38 29.24 -31.61 -12.84
C ARG A 38 29.31 -32.57 -11.66
N ILE A 39 28.27 -32.58 -10.83
CA ILE A 39 28.15 -33.50 -9.70
C ILE A 39 27.02 -34.49 -10.00
N GLU A 40 27.25 -35.75 -9.69
CA GLU A 40 26.28 -36.84 -9.84
C GLU A 40 26.05 -37.55 -8.50
N PRO A 41 24.79 -37.91 -8.15
CA PRO A 41 23.55 -37.52 -8.85
C PRO A 41 23.32 -36.00 -8.81
N GLN A 42 22.48 -35.48 -9.71
CA GLN A 42 22.16 -34.03 -9.79
C GLN A 42 21.24 -33.54 -8.68
N ASP A 43 20.64 -34.46 -7.93
CA ASP A 43 19.95 -34.22 -6.67
C ASP A 43 20.17 -35.45 -5.79
N LEU A 44 20.39 -35.22 -4.50
CA LEU A 44 20.53 -36.30 -3.52
C LEU A 44 19.54 -36.10 -2.38
N PHE A 45 18.74 -37.12 -2.11
CA PHE A 45 17.78 -37.16 -0.99
C PHE A 45 18.16 -38.31 -0.06
N ILE A 46 18.45 -38.00 1.20
CA ILE A 46 18.83 -38.98 2.22
C ILE A 46 18.09 -38.71 3.53
N GLN A 47 17.91 -39.73 4.37
CA GLN A 47 17.42 -39.51 5.73
C GLN A 47 18.54 -39.00 6.65
N GLU A 48 18.18 -38.39 7.75
CA GLU A 48 19.10 -38.09 8.85
C GLU A 48 19.78 -39.38 9.35
N GLY A 49 21.09 -39.31 9.61
CA GLY A 49 21.92 -40.46 9.97
C GLY A 49 22.26 -41.41 8.81
N GLN A 50 21.68 -41.22 7.62
CA GLN A 50 22.04 -42.00 6.43
C GLN A 50 23.21 -41.38 5.67
N THR A 51 23.89 -42.24 4.91
CA THR A 51 24.99 -41.85 4.03
C THR A 51 24.62 -41.96 2.56
N GLY A 52 25.18 -41.09 1.74
CA GLY A 52 25.12 -41.16 0.28
C GLY A 52 26.49 -40.90 -0.33
N THR A 53 26.55 -40.79 -1.67
CA THR A 53 27.80 -40.48 -2.37
C THR A 53 27.53 -39.48 -3.48
N LEU A 54 28.39 -38.48 -3.58
CA LEU A 54 28.46 -37.53 -4.68
C LEU A 54 29.75 -37.76 -5.46
N ARG A 55 29.63 -37.85 -6.78
CA ARG A 55 30.76 -38.03 -7.69
C ARG A 55 30.95 -36.77 -8.52
N VAL A 56 32.19 -36.27 -8.57
CA VAL A 56 32.54 -35.20 -9.51
C VAL A 56 32.89 -35.80 -10.85
N VAL A 57 32.17 -35.38 -11.89
CA VAL A 57 32.45 -35.71 -13.28
C VAL A 57 33.14 -34.52 -13.92
N VAL A 58 34.34 -34.75 -14.44
CA VAL A 58 35.15 -33.73 -15.12
C VAL A 58 35.02 -33.93 -16.61
N LEU A 59 34.65 -32.87 -17.34
CA LEU A 59 34.48 -32.89 -18.78
C LEU A 59 35.65 -32.17 -19.46
N ASP A 60 36.08 -32.71 -20.60
CA ASP A 60 37.11 -32.12 -21.44
C ASP A 60 36.54 -31.06 -22.41
N GLN A 61 37.39 -30.48 -23.25
CA GLN A 61 37.02 -29.48 -24.24
C GLN A 61 36.02 -29.95 -25.32
N ASN A 62 35.73 -31.25 -25.40
CA ASN A 62 34.76 -31.85 -26.31
C ASN A 62 33.53 -32.41 -25.56
N ASP A 63 33.30 -31.97 -24.31
CA ASP A 63 32.24 -32.44 -23.41
C ASP A 63 32.31 -33.95 -23.11
N ARG A 64 33.50 -34.55 -23.23
CA ARG A 64 33.71 -35.97 -22.89
C ARG A 64 34.16 -36.09 -21.45
N GLU A 65 33.59 -37.08 -20.76
CA GLU A 65 34.00 -37.41 -19.40
C GLU A 65 35.45 -37.90 -19.36
N MET A 66 36.26 -37.23 -18.55
CA MET A 66 37.61 -37.66 -18.26
C MET A 66 37.58 -38.91 -17.36
N PRO A 67 38.48 -39.89 -17.57
CA PRO A 67 38.48 -41.14 -16.80
C PRO A 67 38.62 -40.97 -15.28
N SER A 68 39.27 -39.88 -14.86
CA SER A 68 39.41 -39.50 -13.45
C SER A 68 39.68 -37.99 -13.33
N PRO A 69 39.37 -37.36 -12.19
CA PRO A 69 39.80 -35.99 -11.92
C PRO A 69 41.32 -35.84 -12.03
N PRO A 70 41.84 -34.67 -12.47
CA PRO A 70 43.27 -34.43 -12.57
C PRO A 70 43.98 -34.65 -11.22
N THR A 71 45.04 -35.45 -11.20
CA THR A 71 45.77 -35.81 -9.95
C THR A 71 46.38 -34.61 -9.23
N TRP A 72 46.69 -33.54 -9.95
CA TRP A 72 47.21 -32.28 -9.41
C TRP A 72 46.12 -31.35 -8.83
N ALA A 73 44.84 -31.63 -9.09
CA ALA A 73 43.70 -30.89 -8.56
C ALA A 73 42.56 -31.86 -8.17
N PRO A 74 42.72 -32.62 -7.07
CA PRO A 74 41.65 -33.49 -6.58
C PRO A 74 40.40 -32.67 -6.20
N PRO A 75 39.20 -33.27 -6.22
CA PRO A 75 37.98 -32.62 -5.77
C PRO A 75 38.10 -32.04 -4.36
N GLN A 76 37.77 -30.76 -4.25
CA GLN A 76 37.61 -30.07 -2.97
C GLN A 76 36.14 -29.79 -2.76
N TRP A 77 35.60 -30.24 -1.63
CA TRP A 77 34.20 -30.06 -1.28
C TRP A 77 34.02 -28.95 -0.25
N ASN A 78 32.97 -28.17 -0.43
CA ASN A 78 32.46 -27.22 0.55
C ASN A 78 30.94 -27.42 0.68
N ILE A 79 30.37 -27.08 1.82
CA ILE A 79 28.92 -27.18 2.07
C ILE A 79 28.37 -25.82 2.46
N THR A 80 27.16 -25.50 1.99
CA THR A 80 26.32 -24.48 2.61
C THR A 80 25.17 -25.15 3.34
N GLY A 81 25.00 -24.85 4.63
CA GLY A 81 24.07 -25.54 5.53
C GLY A 81 24.81 -26.30 6.62
N ALA A 82 24.11 -26.63 7.71
CA ALA A 82 24.68 -27.35 8.86
C ALA A 82 24.23 -28.81 8.92
N GLY A 83 23.33 -29.24 8.04
CA GLY A 83 22.71 -30.57 8.08
C GLY A 83 23.43 -31.64 7.28
N LEU A 84 24.61 -31.35 6.75
CA LEU A 84 25.36 -32.27 5.91
C LEU A 84 26.84 -32.27 6.27
N LYS A 85 27.46 -33.45 6.21
CA LYS A 85 28.91 -33.64 6.23
C LYS A 85 29.34 -34.32 4.94
N ILE A 86 30.47 -33.90 4.38
CA ILE A 86 31.04 -34.47 3.15
C ILE A 86 32.52 -34.80 3.33
N GLY A 87 32.90 -36.01 2.95
CA GLY A 87 34.28 -36.48 2.88
C GLY A 87 35.00 -36.03 1.61
N PRO A 88 36.34 -36.08 1.59
CA PRO A 88 37.14 -35.71 0.41
C PRO A 88 36.88 -36.63 -0.79
N ASP A 89 36.37 -37.84 -0.56
CA ASP A 89 35.97 -38.81 -1.57
C ASP A 89 34.54 -38.59 -2.11
N GLY A 90 33.83 -37.57 -1.59
CA GLY A 90 32.44 -37.29 -1.94
C GLY A 90 31.42 -38.15 -1.17
N SER A 91 31.83 -38.94 -0.19
CA SER A 91 30.90 -39.57 0.77
C SER A 91 30.16 -38.48 1.54
N VAL A 92 28.84 -38.59 1.63
CA VAL A 92 28.01 -37.65 2.40
C VAL A 92 27.29 -38.36 3.54
N GLU A 93 27.07 -37.64 4.63
CA GLU A 93 26.35 -38.08 5.82
C GLU A 93 25.34 -36.99 6.19
N GLY A 94 24.06 -37.36 6.26
CA GLY A 94 22.97 -36.47 6.69
C GLY A 94 23.02 -36.32 8.21
N LEU A 95 23.17 -35.09 8.70
CA LEU A 95 23.31 -34.80 10.14
C LEU A 95 22.07 -34.15 10.74
N ARG A 96 21.28 -33.43 9.94
CA ARG A 96 20.12 -32.68 10.39
C ARG A 96 19.19 -32.41 9.21
N GLY A 97 17.89 -32.38 9.45
CA GLY A 97 16.88 -32.07 8.44
C GLY A 97 17.11 -30.72 7.75
N GLY A 98 16.93 -30.69 6.43
CA GLY A 98 16.86 -29.44 5.65
C GLY A 98 17.51 -29.48 4.27
N PHE A 99 17.48 -28.32 3.61
CA PHE A 99 18.19 -28.07 2.36
C PHE A 99 19.67 -27.74 2.61
N ASN A 100 20.57 -28.44 1.91
CA ASN A 100 22.00 -28.20 1.92
C ASN A 100 22.51 -28.09 0.48
N ASN A 101 23.61 -27.38 0.24
CA ASN A 101 24.31 -27.46 -1.05
C ASN A 101 25.71 -28.03 -0.85
N ALA A 102 26.08 -29.03 -1.64
CA ALA A 102 27.44 -29.51 -1.75
C ALA A 102 28.09 -28.89 -2.99
N ILE A 103 29.22 -28.21 -2.79
CA ILE A 103 29.96 -27.48 -3.82
C ILE A 103 31.29 -28.16 -4.04
N ALA A 104 31.51 -28.71 -5.23
CA ALA A 104 32.80 -29.27 -5.63
C ALA A 104 33.63 -28.23 -6.39
N ARG A 105 34.95 -28.23 -6.17
CA ARG A 105 35.92 -27.49 -6.96
C ARG A 105 37.03 -28.42 -7.46
N VAL A 106 37.32 -28.35 -8.75
CA VAL A 106 38.38 -29.13 -9.42
C VAL A 106 38.99 -28.26 -10.51
N ALA A 107 40.33 -28.14 -10.54
CA ALA A 107 41.06 -27.42 -11.59
C ALA A 107 40.52 -25.98 -11.88
N GLY A 108 40.08 -25.27 -10.83
CA GLY A 108 39.50 -23.92 -10.96
C GLY A 108 38.05 -23.87 -11.42
N LYS A 109 37.42 -25.01 -11.74
CA LYS A 109 36.00 -25.15 -12.06
C LYS A 109 35.20 -25.47 -10.80
N SER A 110 33.93 -25.07 -10.78
CA SER A 110 33.04 -25.28 -9.63
C SER A 110 31.67 -25.77 -10.09
N ALA A 111 31.09 -26.71 -9.35
CA ALA A 111 29.72 -27.16 -9.49
C ALA A 111 29.07 -27.24 -8.12
N ALA A 112 27.75 -27.08 -8.07
CA ALA A 112 26.96 -27.23 -6.86
C ALA A 112 25.83 -28.22 -7.11
N VAL A 113 25.46 -28.97 -6.07
CA VAL A 113 24.31 -29.87 -6.06
C VAL A 113 23.50 -29.67 -4.79
N SER A 114 22.19 -29.75 -4.91
CA SER A 114 21.28 -29.73 -3.76
C SER A 114 21.26 -31.10 -3.08
N VAL A 115 21.42 -31.10 -1.76
CA VAL A 115 21.29 -32.30 -0.93
C VAL A 115 20.17 -32.05 0.09
N LYS A 116 19.12 -32.84 -0.03
CA LYS A 116 17.96 -32.84 0.85
C LYS A 116 18.19 -33.88 1.94
N VAL A 117 18.17 -33.45 3.20
CA VAL A 117 18.24 -34.34 4.36
C VAL A 117 16.87 -34.34 5.03
N GLN A 118 16.25 -35.50 5.10
CA GLN A 118 14.93 -35.68 5.68
C GLN A 118 15.06 -36.15 7.14
N PRO A 119 14.52 -35.42 8.13
CA PRO A 119 14.45 -35.92 9.50
C PRO A 119 13.41 -37.04 9.61
N ASP A 120 13.63 -37.98 10.55
CA ASP A 120 12.71 -39.10 10.81
C ASP A 120 11.41 -38.64 11.49
N GLU A 121 11.49 -37.62 12.35
CA GLU A 121 10.36 -37.02 13.06
C GLU A 121 10.53 -35.51 13.20
N VAL A 122 9.42 -34.76 13.26
CA VAL A 122 9.42 -33.29 13.36
C VAL A 122 8.48 -32.81 14.47
N ALA A 123 8.89 -31.79 15.24
CA ALA A 123 7.99 -31.06 16.11
C ALA A 123 7.38 -29.87 15.35
N LEU A 124 6.06 -29.73 15.42
CA LEU A 124 5.34 -28.68 14.69
C LEU A 124 4.97 -27.50 15.57
N ARG A 125 5.02 -26.32 14.97
CA ARG A 125 4.44 -25.08 15.48
C ARG A 125 3.83 -24.31 14.32
N ALA A 126 2.91 -23.41 14.61
CA ALA A 126 2.40 -22.48 13.62
C ALA A 126 2.38 -21.04 14.10
N VAL A 127 2.36 -20.14 13.13
CA VAL A 127 1.97 -18.74 13.27
C VAL A 127 1.00 -18.46 12.13
N LEU A 128 -0.03 -17.64 12.38
CA LEU A 128 -0.92 -17.19 11.31
C LEU A 128 -1.27 -15.72 11.44
N TYR A 129 -1.69 -15.14 10.33
CA TYR A 129 -2.38 -13.86 10.29
C TYR A 129 -3.33 -13.80 9.08
N LEU A 130 -4.27 -12.86 9.13
CA LEU A 130 -5.22 -12.59 8.06
C LEU A 130 -4.91 -11.22 7.44
N ASN A 131 -4.41 -11.22 6.20
CA ASN A 131 -3.95 -10.01 5.51
C ASN A 131 -4.99 -9.51 4.51
N GLN A 132 -5.46 -8.28 4.72
CA GLN A 132 -6.41 -7.56 3.85
C GLN A 132 -5.76 -6.36 3.13
N ALA A 133 -4.59 -5.91 3.61
CA ALA A 133 -3.73 -4.93 2.97
C ALA A 133 -2.32 -4.93 3.59
N ALA A 134 -2.25 -4.65 4.91
CA ALA A 134 -1.02 -4.41 5.66
C ALA A 134 -1.13 -4.98 7.09
N GLN A 135 -1.50 -6.25 7.22
CA GLN A 135 -1.50 -6.97 8.50
C GLN A 135 -0.37 -8.02 8.53
N ASN A 136 0.23 -8.20 9.71
CA ASN A 136 1.23 -9.23 9.97
C ASN A 136 0.94 -9.98 11.29
N GLN A 137 1.90 -10.80 11.72
CA GLN A 137 1.80 -11.62 12.93
C GLN A 137 1.74 -10.86 14.26
N SER A 138 2.07 -9.55 14.32
CA SER A 138 2.09 -8.80 15.58
C SER A 138 0.70 -8.39 16.06
N ALA A 139 -0.34 -8.61 15.23
CA ALA A 139 -1.71 -8.12 15.44
C ALA A 139 -1.81 -6.60 15.66
N GLY A 140 -0.79 -5.82 15.24
CA GLY A 140 -0.76 -4.37 15.37
C GLY A 140 -1.76 -3.63 14.49
N VAL A 141 -2.12 -4.23 13.34
CA VAL A 141 -3.13 -3.71 12.42
C VAL A 141 -4.37 -4.59 12.48
N ARG A 142 -5.52 -3.96 12.69
CA ARG A 142 -6.80 -4.66 12.86
C ARG A 142 -7.34 -5.18 11.54
N THR A 143 -8.14 -6.25 11.62
CA THR A 143 -8.86 -6.84 10.49
C THR A 143 -10.25 -6.22 10.42
N ILE A 144 -10.76 -5.98 9.21
CA ILE A 144 -12.05 -5.35 8.95
C ILE A 144 -13.08 -6.44 8.64
N ALA A 145 -14.20 -6.46 9.35
CA ALA A 145 -15.30 -7.38 9.08
C ALA A 145 -15.89 -7.16 7.68
N GLY A 146 -16.39 -8.23 7.05
CA GLY A 146 -17.00 -8.16 5.71
C GLY A 146 -16.01 -8.01 4.55
N ARG A 147 -14.72 -7.77 4.82
CA ARG A 147 -13.69 -7.62 3.78
C ARG A 147 -12.89 -8.92 3.61
N ALA A 148 -12.80 -9.42 2.39
CA ALA A 148 -12.01 -10.62 2.09
C ALA A 148 -10.52 -10.42 2.43
N GLY A 149 -9.85 -11.48 2.87
CA GLY A 149 -8.44 -11.44 3.25
C GLY A 149 -7.72 -12.76 2.99
N LEU A 150 -6.40 -12.71 2.86
CA LEU A 150 -5.56 -13.89 2.76
C LEU A 150 -5.21 -14.40 4.17
N LEU A 151 -5.72 -15.57 4.54
CA LEU A 151 -5.19 -16.33 5.66
C LEU A 151 -3.83 -16.91 5.24
N ARG A 152 -2.76 -16.48 5.90
CA ARG A 152 -1.43 -17.07 5.78
C ARG A 152 -1.12 -17.84 7.06
N ALA A 153 -1.02 -19.16 6.95
CA ALA A 153 -0.60 -20.05 8.02
C ALA A 153 0.83 -20.56 7.75
N PHE A 154 1.77 -20.17 8.59
CA PHE A 154 3.15 -20.65 8.56
C PHE A 154 3.25 -21.87 9.47
N VAL A 155 3.13 -23.07 8.90
CA VAL A 155 3.43 -24.32 9.62
C VAL A 155 4.93 -24.57 9.54
N LEU A 156 5.56 -24.74 10.70
CA LEU A 156 7.01 -24.75 10.85
C LEU A 156 7.45 -25.99 11.61
N GLY A 157 8.55 -26.58 11.16
CA GLY A 157 9.28 -27.61 11.89
C GLY A 157 10.29 -27.02 12.87
N ASP A 158 10.74 -27.81 13.83
CA ASP A 158 11.98 -27.57 14.56
C ASP A 158 13.23 -27.86 13.71
N GLU A 159 13.05 -28.60 12.61
CA GLU A 159 14.02 -28.86 11.55
C GLU A 159 13.34 -28.75 10.18
N GLY A 160 14.13 -28.38 9.15
CA GLY A 160 13.64 -28.35 7.79
C GLY A 160 13.32 -29.76 7.31
N SER A 161 12.20 -29.95 6.62
CA SER A 161 11.83 -31.27 6.09
C SER A 161 11.13 -31.16 4.75
N PHE A 162 10.95 -32.29 4.07
CA PHE A 162 10.33 -32.40 2.76
C PHE A 162 9.00 -33.16 2.84
N TYR A 163 8.37 -33.13 4.02
CA TYR A 163 6.98 -33.55 4.16
C TYR A 163 6.06 -32.49 3.54
N GLU A 164 4.98 -32.94 2.92
CA GLU A 164 4.02 -32.11 2.20
C GLU A 164 2.61 -32.27 2.82
N PRO A 165 2.40 -31.84 4.09
CA PRO A 165 1.10 -32.01 4.74
C PRO A 165 0.06 -31.07 4.11
N SER A 166 -1.20 -31.50 4.11
CA SER A 166 -2.32 -30.57 3.88
C SER A 166 -2.76 -29.97 5.22
N VAL A 167 -3.05 -28.68 5.22
CA VAL A 167 -3.42 -27.91 6.42
C VAL A 167 -4.88 -27.48 6.31
N LYS A 168 -5.72 -27.81 7.29
CA LYS A 168 -7.10 -27.33 7.36
C LYS A 168 -7.22 -26.19 8.37
N ALA A 169 -7.70 -25.04 7.93
CA ALA A 169 -8.14 -23.96 8.80
C ALA A 169 -9.64 -24.06 9.07
N MET A 170 -10.04 -23.93 10.33
CA MET A 170 -11.43 -23.91 10.79
C MET A 170 -11.68 -22.60 11.53
N LEU A 171 -12.69 -21.87 11.08
CA LEU A 171 -13.10 -20.57 11.57
C LEU A 171 -14.36 -20.72 12.41
N TYR A 172 -14.38 -20.08 13.57
CA TYR A 172 -15.47 -20.19 14.54
C TYR A 172 -16.01 -18.81 14.95
N LEU A 173 -17.32 -18.77 15.20
CA LEU A 173 -17.99 -17.69 15.92
C LEU A 173 -18.73 -18.30 17.11
N GLY A 174 -18.27 -17.99 18.33
CA GLY A 174 -18.72 -18.74 19.52
C GLY A 174 -18.40 -20.23 19.36
N ASP A 175 -19.39 -21.11 19.52
CA ASP A 175 -19.20 -22.55 19.42
C ASP A 175 -19.39 -23.11 17.99
N GLU A 176 -19.87 -22.30 17.04
CA GLU A 176 -20.22 -22.73 15.68
C GLU A 176 -19.00 -22.63 14.74
N GLU A 177 -18.73 -23.70 13.97
CA GLU A 177 -17.81 -23.65 12.83
C GLU A 177 -18.52 -22.97 11.66
N VAL A 178 -18.14 -21.73 11.36
CA VAL A 178 -18.79 -20.92 10.31
C VAL A 178 -18.15 -21.09 8.95
N TYR A 179 -16.89 -21.55 8.90
CA TYR A 179 -16.18 -21.81 7.66
C TYR A 179 -14.99 -22.75 7.90
N SER A 180 -14.64 -23.56 6.91
CA SER A 180 -13.35 -24.25 6.92
C SER A 180 -12.80 -24.45 5.51
N VAL A 181 -11.46 -24.43 5.41
CA VAL A 181 -10.73 -24.53 4.14
C VAL A 181 -9.51 -25.42 4.32
N THR A 182 -9.26 -26.31 3.35
CA THR A 182 -8.05 -27.13 3.29
C THR A 182 -7.08 -26.52 2.29
N MET A 183 -5.85 -26.28 2.72
CA MET A 183 -4.75 -25.70 1.97
C MET A 183 -3.72 -26.79 1.70
N THR A 184 -3.29 -26.90 0.45
CA THR A 184 -2.19 -27.77 0.05
C THR A 184 -0.89 -27.00 0.01
N PRO A 185 0.26 -27.64 0.24
CA PRO A 185 1.55 -26.96 0.15
C PRO A 185 1.81 -26.54 -1.30
N GLU A 186 2.28 -25.30 -1.49
CA GLU A 186 2.70 -24.79 -2.80
C GLU A 186 4.16 -25.13 -3.12
N GLY A 187 4.93 -25.59 -2.12
CA GLY A 187 6.33 -25.98 -2.24
C GLY A 187 6.61 -27.31 -1.53
N ASP A 188 7.78 -27.88 -1.80
CA ASP A 188 8.21 -29.22 -1.36
C ASP A 188 8.97 -29.20 -0.01
N TYR A 189 8.83 -28.14 0.78
CA TYR A 189 9.65 -27.93 1.96
C TYR A 189 8.92 -27.24 3.10
N LEU A 190 8.92 -27.93 4.23
CA LEU A 190 8.46 -27.42 5.52
C LEU A 190 9.59 -26.59 6.17
N PRO A 191 9.39 -25.28 6.36
CA PRO A 191 10.46 -24.40 6.84
C PRO A 191 10.60 -24.41 8.37
N GLU A 192 11.78 -24.00 8.85
CA GLU A 192 12.07 -23.85 10.30
C GLU A 192 11.66 -22.47 10.84
N ARG A 193 11.48 -21.50 9.95
CA ARG A 193 11.22 -20.09 10.29
C ARG A 193 10.23 -19.48 9.32
N VAL A 194 9.52 -18.45 9.78
CA VAL A 194 8.64 -17.63 8.94
C VAL A 194 9.47 -16.96 7.84
N ASP A 195 8.99 -17.05 6.60
CA ASP A 195 9.50 -16.30 5.45
C ASP A 195 8.31 -15.62 4.76
N GLU A 196 8.02 -14.39 5.18
CA GLU A 196 6.85 -13.66 4.68
C GLU A 196 6.97 -13.30 3.19
N GLY A 197 8.19 -13.22 2.65
CA GLY A 197 8.44 -12.88 1.25
C GLY A 197 8.13 -13.99 0.24
N ARG A 198 7.68 -15.15 0.71
CA ARG A 198 7.47 -16.34 -0.10
C ARG A 198 6.11 -16.97 0.18
N LEU A 199 5.21 -16.97 -0.80
CA LEU A 199 3.89 -17.63 -0.69
C LEU A 199 4.05 -19.16 -0.61
N ASP A 200 5.04 -19.74 -1.28
CA ASP A 200 5.37 -21.16 -1.24
C ASP A 200 6.07 -21.61 0.06
N ARG A 201 6.18 -20.72 1.06
CA ARG A 201 6.66 -21.00 2.42
C ARG A 201 5.55 -20.84 3.47
N SER A 202 4.30 -20.69 3.04
CA SER A 202 3.10 -20.65 3.87
C SER A 202 1.95 -21.41 3.22
N TYR A 203 0.96 -21.77 4.04
CA TYR A 203 -0.33 -22.30 3.59
C TYR A 203 -1.28 -21.13 3.46
N ASN A 204 -1.82 -20.93 2.25
CA ASN A 204 -2.53 -19.71 1.88
C ASN A 204 -3.97 -20.05 1.48
N ALA A 205 -4.93 -19.29 1.98
CA ALA A 205 -6.31 -19.32 1.50
C ALA A 205 -6.93 -17.93 1.54
N VAL A 206 -7.66 -17.55 0.49
CA VAL A 206 -8.52 -16.36 0.53
C VAL A 206 -9.78 -16.72 1.31
N ILE A 207 -10.01 -16.03 2.42
CA ILE A 207 -11.21 -16.14 3.22
C ILE A 207 -12.21 -15.11 2.72
N PRO A 208 -13.41 -15.54 2.25
CA PRO A 208 -14.49 -14.63 1.88
C PRO A 208 -14.87 -13.69 3.04
N GLY A 209 -15.20 -12.45 2.70
CA GLY A 209 -15.52 -11.40 3.69
C GLY A 209 -16.70 -11.74 4.60
N GLU A 210 -17.69 -12.49 4.10
CA GLU A 210 -18.86 -12.96 4.86
C GLU A 210 -18.52 -13.87 6.05
N HIS A 211 -17.32 -14.49 6.04
CA HIS A 211 -16.83 -15.32 7.14
C HIS A 211 -15.87 -14.57 8.09
N ILE A 212 -15.57 -13.30 7.80
CA ILE A 212 -14.72 -12.44 8.63
C ILE A 212 -15.64 -11.50 9.41
N GLN A 213 -15.87 -11.84 10.68
CA GLN A 213 -16.79 -11.12 11.57
C GLN A 213 -16.14 -10.89 12.95
N GLU A 214 -16.68 -9.97 13.75
CA GLU A 214 -16.22 -9.75 15.12
C GLU A 214 -16.35 -11.03 15.95
N GLY A 215 -15.34 -11.32 16.78
CA GLY A 215 -15.27 -12.56 17.56
C GLY A 215 -14.78 -13.79 16.80
N LEU A 216 -14.29 -13.63 15.56
CA LEU A 216 -13.70 -14.71 14.78
C LEU A 216 -12.54 -15.37 15.52
N GLU A 217 -12.60 -16.70 15.65
CA GLU A 217 -11.52 -17.52 16.16
C GLU A 217 -11.06 -18.56 15.13
N ILE A 218 -9.77 -18.91 15.13
CA ILE A 218 -9.20 -19.86 14.17
C ILE A 218 -8.52 -21.02 14.89
N VAL A 219 -8.68 -22.22 14.31
CA VAL A 219 -7.94 -23.44 14.65
C VAL A 219 -7.34 -24.01 13.36
N LEU A 220 -6.11 -24.50 13.44
CA LEU A 220 -5.46 -25.25 12.38
C LEU A 220 -5.37 -26.74 12.74
N ASP A 221 -5.67 -27.60 11.78
CA ASP A 221 -5.13 -28.96 11.68
C ASP A 221 -3.98 -28.92 10.68
N MET A 222 -2.74 -28.99 11.16
CA MET A 222 -1.52 -28.79 10.39
C MET A 222 -1.11 -30.00 9.55
N ASP A 223 -1.75 -31.16 9.76
CA ASP A 223 -1.45 -32.39 9.01
C ASP A 223 -2.69 -33.29 8.93
N VAL A 224 -3.62 -32.89 8.07
CA VAL A 224 -4.92 -33.57 7.90
C VAL A 224 -4.74 -35.02 7.43
N ASN A 225 -3.67 -35.29 6.69
CA ASN A 225 -3.42 -36.58 6.04
C ASN A 225 -2.43 -37.47 6.83
N ASP A 226 -1.96 -37.03 8.00
CA ASP A 226 -1.01 -37.75 8.86
C ASP A 226 0.27 -38.17 8.11
N VAL A 227 0.83 -37.27 7.30
CA VAL A 227 2.07 -37.53 6.52
C VAL A 227 3.34 -37.22 7.30
N ILE A 228 3.26 -36.46 8.40
CA ILE A 228 4.39 -36.08 9.25
C ILE A 228 4.47 -37.03 10.45
N PRO A 229 5.57 -37.78 10.60
CA PRO A 229 5.89 -38.42 11.86
C PRO A 229 6.22 -37.35 12.91
N LEU A 230 5.35 -37.22 13.92
CA LEU A 230 5.48 -36.18 14.94
C LEU A 230 6.39 -36.61 16.08
N LYS A 231 7.32 -35.73 16.48
CA LYS A 231 8.10 -35.88 17.72
C LYS A 231 7.17 -36.02 18.92
N ALA A 232 7.58 -36.80 19.91
CA ALA A 232 6.81 -36.99 21.14
C ALA A 232 6.46 -35.64 21.81
N GLY A 233 5.17 -35.41 22.09
CA GLY A 233 4.67 -34.17 22.68
C GLY A 233 4.31 -33.06 21.67
N SER A 234 4.58 -33.27 20.38
CA SER A 234 4.09 -32.42 19.30
C SER A 234 2.60 -32.70 19.01
N SER A 235 1.90 -31.71 18.45
CA SER A 235 0.48 -31.79 18.10
C SER A 235 0.29 -31.28 16.67
N LYS A 236 -0.51 -31.99 15.86
CA LYS A 236 -0.97 -31.46 14.56
C LYS A 236 -2.02 -30.37 14.70
N ARG A 237 -2.75 -30.30 15.82
CA ARG A 237 -3.68 -29.20 16.11
C ARG A 237 -2.92 -27.99 16.65
N TRP A 238 -3.17 -26.81 16.08
CA TRP A 238 -2.67 -25.53 16.58
C TRP A 238 -3.81 -24.50 16.76
N PRO A 239 -3.88 -23.78 17.90
CA PRO A 239 -3.11 -24.01 19.12
C PRO A 239 -3.43 -25.41 19.69
N ALA A 240 -2.58 -25.97 20.56
CA ALA A 240 -2.81 -27.32 21.10
C ALA A 240 -4.14 -27.41 21.88
N THR A 241 -4.55 -26.31 22.52
CA THR A 241 -5.83 -26.14 23.23
C THR A 241 -6.43 -24.78 22.91
N GLY A 242 -7.76 -24.66 22.98
CA GLY A 242 -8.45 -23.39 22.68
C GLY A 242 -8.39 -23.02 21.20
N ARG A 243 -8.55 -21.73 20.91
CA ARG A 243 -8.53 -21.15 19.56
C ARG A 243 -7.80 -19.80 19.58
N VAL A 244 -7.39 -19.32 18.41
CA VAL A 244 -6.76 -17.99 18.28
C VAL A 244 -7.83 -16.98 17.89
N ALA A 245 -8.10 -16.02 18.77
CA ALA A 245 -8.99 -14.91 18.49
C ALA A 245 -8.34 -13.92 17.51
N MET A 246 -9.11 -13.47 16.53
CA MET A 246 -8.71 -12.44 15.58
C MET A 246 -9.24 -11.08 16.00
N ASN A 247 -8.40 -10.05 15.87
CA ASN A 247 -8.77 -8.66 16.18
C ASN A 247 -9.55 -8.06 15.00
N VAL A 248 -10.77 -8.55 14.82
CA VAL A 248 -11.70 -8.10 13.79
C VAL A 248 -12.58 -6.98 14.35
N ILE A 249 -12.75 -5.93 13.56
CA ILE A 249 -13.61 -4.78 13.87
C ILE A 249 -14.64 -4.56 12.77
N GLN A 250 -15.81 -4.07 13.14
CA GLN A 250 -16.78 -3.52 12.19
C GLN A 250 -16.41 -2.06 11.84
N LEU A 251 -16.58 -1.71 10.56
CA LEU A 251 -16.56 -0.33 10.08
C LEU A 251 -17.89 -0.02 9.40
N GLU A 252 -18.33 1.23 9.52
CA GLU A 252 -19.50 1.74 8.81
C GLU A 252 -19.27 1.77 7.29
N THR A 253 -20.37 1.66 6.53
CA THR A 253 -20.34 1.79 5.07
C THR A 253 -19.65 3.09 4.67
N MET A 254 -18.62 3.00 3.82
CA MET A 254 -18.03 4.19 3.25
C MET A 254 -18.96 4.72 2.15
N ARG A 255 -19.55 5.90 2.38
CA ARG A 255 -20.36 6.60 1.39
C ARG A 255 -19.51 7.65 0.71
N LEU A 256 -19.42 7.59 -0.61
CA LEU A 256 -18.67 8.52 -1.44
C LEU A 256 -19.59 9.17 -2.46
N MET A 257 -19.74 10.49 -2.37
CA MET A 257 -20.29 11.33 -3.42
C MET A 257 -19.15 11.76 -4.35
N VAL A 258 -19.21 11.36 -5.62
CA VAL A 258 -18.27 11.80 -6.63
C VAL A 258 -18.90 12.95 -7.40
N VAL A 259 -18.23 14.10 -7.42
CA VAL A 259 -18.72 15.33 -8.04
C VAL A 259 -17.98 15.58 -9.35
N PRO A 260 -18.54 15.17 -10.51
CA PRO A 260 -17.95 15.46 -11.80
C PRO A 260 -17.93 16.98 -12.02
N THR A 261 -16.74 17.54 -12.11
CA THR A 261 -16.55 18.98 -12.19
C THR A 261 -16.13 19.40 -13.60
N LEU A 262 -16.89 20.31 -14.19
CA LEU A 262 -16.55 21.01 -15.42
C LEU A 262 -15.82 22.32 -15.08
N GLN A 263 -14.58 22.44 -15.54
CA GLN A 263 -13.87 23.71 -15.46
C GLN A 263 -14.33 24.65 -16.57
N SER A 264 -14.90 25.78 -16.19
CA SER A 264 -15.46 26.72 -17.15
C SER A 264 -14.40 27.43 -18.01
N LEU A 265 -13.14 27.45 -17.55
CA LEU A 265 -11.96 27.92 -18.31
C LEU A 265 -11.46 26.88 -19.33
N PHE A 266 -11.87 25.61 -19.18
CA PHE A 266 -11.47 24.49 -20.04
C PHE A 266 -12.71 23.62 -20.40
N PRO A 267 -13.73 24.19 -21.05
CA PRO A 267 -15.02 23.52 -21.22
C PRO A 267 -14.99 22.26 -22.13
N GLY A 268 -13.89 22.03 -22.85
CA GLY A 268 -13.69 20.82 -23.65
C GLY A 268 -13.17 19.61 -22.86
N ASN A 269 -12.72 19.84 -21.62
CA ASN A 269 -12.12 18.82 -20.77
C ASN A 269 -13.24 18.10 -20.01
N THR A 270 -13.67 16.95 -20.54
CA THR A 270 -14.85 16.20 -20.06
C THR A 270 -14.51 14.75 -19.64
N ASP A 271 -13.24 14.37 -19.67
CA ASP A 271 -12.81 13.01 -19.32
C ASP A 271 -13.11 12.69 -17.86
N GLY A 272 -12.91 13.64 -16.93
CA GLY A 272 -13.31 13.48 -15.52
C GLY A 272 -14.82 13.26 -15.31
N ILE A 273 -15.67 13.81 -16.19
CA ILE A 273 -17.12 13.55 -16.18
C ILE A 273 -17.38 12.10 -16.62
N THR A 274 -16.69 11.64 -17.66
CA THR A 274 -16.80 10.27 -18.16
C THR A 274 -16.29 9.26 -17.12
N TRP A 275 -15.18 9.58 -16.46
CA TRP A 275 -14.60 8.78 -15.37
C TRP A 275 -15.56 8.67 -14.18
N ALA A 276 -16.09 9.79 -13.68
CA ALA A 276 -17.05 9.77 -12.57
C ALA A 276 -18.27 8.88 -12.86
N ASN A 277 -18.84 9.01 -14.07
CA ASN A 277 -20.04 8.26 -14.47
C ASN A 277 -19.82 6.76 -14.68
N ARG A 278 -18.58 6.29 -14.84
CA ARG A 278 -18.27 4.85 -14.96
C ARG A 278 -17.86 4.20 -13.64
N LEU A 279 -17.71 4.98 -12.56
CA LEU A 279 -17.35 4.44 -11.26
C LEU A 279 -18.39 3.45 -10.77
N THR A 280 -17.90 2.32 -10.26
CA THR A 280 -18.70 1.30 -9.60
C THR A 280 -17.97 0.83 -8.37
N THR A 281 -18.73 0.32 -7.39
CA THR A 281 -18.20 -0.14 -6.10
C THR A 281 -17.28 -1.36 -6.23
N THR A 282 -17.26 -2.02 -7.39
CA THR A 282 -16.40 -3.19 -7.68
C THR A 282 -15.56 -3.04 -8.94
N GLY A 283 -15.54 -1.85 -9.56
CA GLY A 283 -14.87 -1.60 -10.83
C GLY A 283 -13.35 -1.44 -10.72
N ASN A 284 -12.69 -1.36 -11.88
CA ASN A 284 -11.25 -1.13 -11.94
C ASN A 284 -10.85 0.27 -11.48
N ASP A 285 -11.70 1.28 -11.71
CA ASP A 285 -11.44 2.68 -11.34
C ASP A 285 -11.63 2.97 -9.83
N THR A 286 -11.97 1.94 -9.03
CA THR A 286 -12.07 2.02 -7.55
C THR A 286 -11.28 0.92 -6.86
N ARG A 287 -10.54 0.12 -7.64
CA ARG A 287 -9.84 -1.07 -7.17
C ARG A 287 -8.73 -0.72 -6.18
N LEU A 288 -7.91 0.26 -6.53
CA LEU A 288 -6.80 0.70 -5.69
C LEU A 288 -7.32 1.40 -4.44
N THR A 289 -8.33 2.27 -4.55
CA THR A 289 -8.99 2.86 -3.37
C THR A 289 -9.49 1.78 -2.41
N ARG A 290 -10.18 0.74 -2.88
CA ARG A 290 -10.62 -0.39 -2.04
C ARG A 290 -9.47 -1.18 -1.43
N ALA A 291 -8.36 -1.31 -2.15
CA ALA A 291 -7.18 -2.01 -1.65
C ALA A 291 -6.46 -1.21 -0.54
N LEU A 292 -6.27 0.10 -0.72
CA LEU A 292 -5.46 0.95 0.14
C LEU A 292 -6.22 1.57 1.32
N ARG A 293 -7.55 1.74 1.20
CA ARG A 293 -8.38 2.34 2.25
C ARG A 293 -9.13 1.29 3.05
N PRO A 294 -9.38 1.50 4.35
CA PRO A 294 -10.13 0.58 5.19
C PRO A 294 -11.63 0.64 4.88
N ILE A 295 -12.02 -0.03 3.80
CA ILE A 295 -13.40 -0.12 3.30
C ILE A 295 -13.89 -1.55 3.51
N SER A 296 -14.96 -1.71 4.30
CA SER A 296 -15.75 -2.95 4.43
C SER A 296 -16.80 -2.99 3.31
N ASP A 297 -17.74 -2.06 3.37
CA ASP A 297 -18.79 -1.81 2.39
C ASP A 297 -18.61 -0.45 1.75
N PHE A 298 -18.92 -0.37 0.45
CA PHE A 298 -18.72 0.83 -0.36
C PHE A 298 -20.02 1.23 -1.07
N GLU A 299 -20.45 2.47 -0.90
CA GLU A 299 -21.54 3.10 -1.64
C GLU A 299 -20.98 4.29 -2.41
N ILE A 300 -21.20 4.31 -3.72
CA ILE A 300 -20.79 5.42 -4.59
C ILE A 300 -22.05 6.03 -5.20
N THR A 301 -22.21 7.33 -5.04
CA THR A 301 -23.20 8.14 -5.75
C THR A 301 -22.46 9.14 -6.63
N VAL A 302 -22.93 9.32 -7.85
CA VAL A 302 -22.39 10.32 -8.78
C VAL A 302 -23.35 11.51 -8.77
N HIS A 303 -22.81 12.67 -8.46
CA HIS A 303 -23.54 13.94 -8.47
C HIS A 303 -23.78 14.41 -9.92
N GLU A 304 -24.75 15.31 -10.13
CA GLU A 304 -24.86 16.07 -11.38
C GLU A 304 -23.55 16.81 -11.71
N ILE A 305 -23.39 17.27 -12.96
CA ILE A 305 -22.19 18.03 -13.33
C ILE A 305 -22.17 19.35 -12.54
N PHE A 306 -21.11 19.54 -11.76
CA PHE A 306 -20.82 20.79 -11.07
C PHE A 306 -19.89 21.64 -11.94
N THR A 307 -20.16 22.94 -12.07
CA THR A 307 -19.30 23.87 -12.83
C THR A 307 -18.57 24.80 -11.88
N THR A 308 -17.24 24.88 -12.04
CA THR A 308 -16.37 25.80 -11.32
C THR A 308 -15.73 26.83 -12.26
N ASP A 309 -15.52 28.05 -11.79
CA ASP A 309 -14.77 29.10 -12.48
C ASP A 309 -13.34 29.29 -11.96
N GLN A 310 -12.92 28.45 -11.01
CA GLN A 310 -11.59 28.55 -10.41
C GLN A 310 -10.47 28.14 -11.38
N ASP A 311 -9.39 28.91 -11.40
CA ASP A 311 -8.18 28.58 -12.18
C ASP A 311 -7.23 27.67 -11.39
N ILE A 312 -7.41 26.37 -11.56
CA ILE A 312 -6.63 25.33 -10.86
C ILE A 312 -5.19 25.17 -11.41
N ARG A 313 -4.74 26.03 -12.32
CA ARG A 313 -3.29 26.20 -12.61
C ARG A 313 -2.56 26.90 -11.46
N SER A 314 -3.30 27.41 -10.47
CA SER A 314 -2.77 28.02 -9.25
C SER A 314 -3.18 27.25 -8.00
N GLY A 315 -2.33 27.26 -6.97
CA GLY A 315 -2.67 26.64 -5.68
C GLY A 315 -3.85 27.33 -4.98
N ASN A 316 -4.08 28.62 -5.24
CA ASN A 316 -5.27 29.32 -4.72
C ASN A 316 -6.54 28.82 -5.40
N GLY A 317 -6.53 28.61 -6.73
CA GLY A 317 -7.67 28.03 -7.46
C GLY A 317 -8.04 26.64 -6.95
N TRP A 318 -7.04 25.78 -6.67
CA TRP A 318 -7.27 24.49 -6.01
C TRP A 318 -7.91 24.64 -4.62
N SER A 319 -7.41 25.57 -3.80
CA SER A 319 -7.94 25.80 -2.45
C SER A 319 -9.38 26.32 -2.47
N ARG A 320 -9.71 27.17 -3.44
CA ARG A 320 -11.07 27.67 -3.68
C ARG A 320 -12.01 26.58 -4.19
N TRP A 321 -11.58 25.76 -5.15
CA TRP A 321 -12.38 24.62 -5.63
C TRP A 321 -12.66 23.61 -4.50
N LEU A 322 -11.66 23.31 -3.65
CA LEU A 322 -11.87 22.48 -2.48
C LEU A 322 -12.89 23.10 -1.49
N ALA A 323 -12.90 24.43 -1.34
CA ALA A 323 -13.89 25.13 -0.53
C ALA A 323 -15.29 25.11 -1.15
N GLU A 324 -15.40 25.19 -2.48
CA GLU A 324 -16.67 25.05 -3.23
C GLU A 324 -17.31 23.68 -3.00
N ILE A 325 -16.54 22.59 -3.04
CA ILE A 325 -17.06 21.24 -2.72
C ILE A 325 -17.52 21.14 -1.27
N GLY A 326 -16.83 21.79 -0.33
CA GLY A 326 -17.27 21.90 1.06
C GLY A 326 -18.58 22.67 1.23
N LEU A 327 -18.77 23.75 0.46
CA LEU A 327 -20.00 24.53 0.42
C LEU A 327 -21.16 23.72 -0.17
N LEU A 328 -20.93 23.09 -1.33
CA LEU A 328 -21.88 22.18 -1.98
C LEU A 328 -22.36 21.10 -0.99
N ARG A 329 -21.43 20.41 -0.34
CA ARG A 329 -21.75 19.41 0.70
C ARG A 329 -22.60 19.98 1.84
N SER A 330 -22.33 21.22 2.26
CA SER A 330 -23.07 21.88 3.34
C SER A 330 -24.49 22.24 2.95
N VAL A 331 -24.68 22.66 1.70
CA VAL A 331 -25.99 23.00 1.11
C VAL A 331 -26.84 21.74 0.90
N GLU A 332 -26.26 20.62 0.48
CA GLU A 332 -27.05 19.45 0.09
C GLU A 332 -27.32 18.44 1.21
N ASP A 333 -26.66 18.58 2.36
CA ASP A 333 -26.82 17.69 3.53
C ASP A 333 -26.44 16.21 3.31
N HIS A 334 -25.69 15.87 2.26
CA HIS A 334 -25.32 14.46 2.09
C HIS A 334 -24.30 14.00 3.14
N LYS A 335 -24.43 12.72 3.48
CA LYS A 335 -23.56 12.01 4.42
C LYS A 335 -22.33 11.44 3.73
N GLY A 336 -21.26 11.25 4.50
CA GLY A 336 -20.03 10.64 4.02
C GLY A 336 -19.09 11.62 3.30
N TYR A 337 -18.24 11.02 2.47
CA TYR A 337 -17.12 11.63 1.79
C TYR A 337 -17.53 12.24 0.45
N TYR A 338 -16.86 13.33 0.06
CA TYR A 338 -17.01 13.98 -1.23
C TYR A 338 -15.68 14.01 -1.96
N TYR A 339 -15.68 13.61 -3.23
CA TYR A 339 -14.52 13.73 -4.11
C TYR A 339 -14.92 14.50 -5.37
N GLY A 340 -14.49 15.76 -5.48
CA GLY A 340 -14.63 16.53 -6.71
C GLY A 340 -13.58 16.13 -7.72
N THR A 341 -13.99 15.72 -8.91
CA THR A 341 -13.08 15.21 -9.94
C THR A 341 -13.16 16.03 -11.21
N THR A 342 -12.02 16.30 -11.84
CA THR A 342 -11.93 16.96 -13.14
C THR A 342 -10.77 16.38 -13.94
N ASP A 343 -10.82 16.52 -15.26
CA ASP A 343 -9.61 16.41 -16.08
C ASP A 343 -8.68 17.60 -15.78
N LEU A 344 -7.39 17.33 -15.58
CA LEU A 344 -6.42 18.34 -15.17
C LEU A 344 -5.95 19.18 -16.37
N PRO A 345 -6.04 20.52 -16.32
CA PRO A 345 -5.59 21.35 -17.42
C PRO A 345 -4.05 21.33 -17.51
N PRO A 346 -3.48 21.61 -18.70
CA PRO A 346 -2.05 21.81 -18.84
C PRO A 346 -1.54 22.88 -17.87
N GLY A 347 -0.55 22.52 -17.06
CA GLY A 347 -0.01 23.39 -16.01
C GLY A 347 -0.85 23.46 -14.74
N SER A 348 -1.73 22.48 -14.48
CA SER A 348 -2.35 22.29 -13.16
C SER A 348 -1.31 22.37 -12.04
N ALA A 349 -1.63 23.06 -10.95
CA ALA A 349 -0.71 23.23 -9.84
C ALA A 349 -0.47 21.93 -9.06
N TYR A 350 -1.51 21.11 -8.92
CA TYR A 350 -1.51 19.85 -8.18
C TYR A 350 -2.20 18.73 -8.96
N GLY A 351 -2.04 17.49 -8.47
CA GLY A 351 -2.81 16.32 -8.92
C GLY A 351 -4.11 16.12 -8.13
N GLY A 352 -4.07 16.46 -6.84
CA GLY A 352 -5.18 16.43 -5.91
C GLY A 352 -4.94 17.35 -4.72
N LEU A 353 -6.02 17.60 -3.95
CA LEU A 353 -5.99 18.34 -2.69
C LEU A 353 -7.15 17.91 -1.78
N GLY A 354 -6.80 17.37 -0.62
CA GLY A 354 -7.74 16.96 0.42
C GLY A 354 -7.49 17.66 1.74
N TRP A 355 -8.57 17.87 2.49
CA TRP A 355 -8.46 18.28 3.89
C TRP A 355 -8.08 17.09 4.78
N VAL A 356 -7.21 17.35 5.76
CA VAL A 356 -6.94 16.38 6.81
C VAL A 356 -8.13 16.31 7.76
N ALA A 357 -8.63 15.09 7.99
CA ALA A 357 -9.73 14.80 8.93
C ALA A 357 -11.04 15.56 8.63
N ARG A 358 -11.33 15.83 7.34
CA ARG A 358 -12.62 16.34 6.87
C ARG A 358 -13.09 15.49 5.68
N PRO A 359 -14.39 15.30 5.48
CA PRO A 359 -14.90 14.34 4.51
C PRO A 359 -15.02 14.92 3.09
N TRP A 360 -14.09 15.77 2.65
CA TRP A 360 -14.08 16.20 1.26
C TRP A 360 -12.69 16.52 0.73
N SER A 361 -12.53 16.24 -0.56
CA SER A 361 -11.31 16.40 -1.33
C SER A 361 -11.64 16.69 -2.80
N VAL A 362 -10.63 17.11 -3.55
CA VAL A 362 -10.71 17.32 -5.00
C VAL A 362 -9.48 16.74 -5.69
N GLY A 363 -9.59 16.32 -6.96
CA GLY A 363 -8.45 15.78 -7.69
C GLY A 363 -8.72 15.43 -9.15
N GLY A 364 -7.69 14.87 -9.78
CA GLY A 364 -7.78 14.29 -11.11
C GLY A 364 -8.62 13.01 -11.16
N ASP A 365 -8.92 12.54 -12.36
CA ASP A 365 -9.76 11.39 -12.64
C ASP A 365 -8.98 10.05 -12.61
N TRP A 366 -8.20 9.85 -11.53
CA TRP A 366 -7.42 8.64 -11.30
C TRP A 366 -7.66 8.05 -9.90
N ASP A 367 -7.70 6.72 -9.83
CA ASP A 367 -8.00 5.97 -8.60
C ASP A 367 -6.92 6.10 -7.53
N ASP A 368 -5.64 6.24 -7.93
CA ASP A 368 -4.52 6.50 -7.01
C ASP A 368 -4.62 7.88 -6.36
N VAL A 369 -4.97 8.92 -7.14
CA VAL A 369 -5.23 10.27 -6.60
C VAL A 369 -6.44 10.24 -5.68
N MET A 370 -7.56 9.64 -6.10
CA MET A 370 -8.73 9.51 -5.24
C MET A 370 -8.41 8.77 -3.95
N ALA A 371 -7.66 7.67 -4.01
CA ALA A 371 -7.21 6.96 -2.81
C ALA A 371 -6.40 7.91 -1.93
N HIS A 372 -5.34 8.55 -2.45
CA HIS A 372 -4.47 9.47 -1.73
C HIS A 372 -5.27 10.56 -0.99
N GLU A 373 -6.16 11.25 -1.70
CA GLU A 373 -6.92 12.35 -1.11
C GLU A 373 -7.96 11.89 -0.07
N LEU A 374 -8.58 10.72 -0.28
CA LEU A 374 -9.40 10.07 0.75
C LEU A 374 -8.56 9.68 1.97
N GLY A 375 -7.27 9.43 1.80
CA GLY A 375 -6.32 9.22 2.89
C GLY A 375 -6.20 10.45 3.79
N HIS A 376 -6.04 11.64 3.21
CA HIS A 376 -6.10 12.89 3.98
C HIS A 376 -7.43 13.03 4.72
N ASN A 377 -8.54 12.75 4.05
CA ASN A 377 -9.86 12.79 4.69
C ASN A 377 -9.96 11.83 5.89
N MET A 378 -9.17 10.75 5.91
CA MET A 378 -9.01 9.79 7.03
C MET A 378 -7.88 10.16 8.02
N SER A 379 -7.57 11.46 8.13
CA SER A 379 -6.57 12.01 9.05
C SER A 379 -5.11 11.59 8.75
N LEU A 380 -4.81 11.13 7.55
CA LEU A 380 -3.44 10.80 7.16
C LEU A 380 -2.68 12.04 6.71
N TYR A 381 -1.42 12.13 7.14
CA TYR A 381 -0.44 13.11 6.65
C TYR A 381 0.51 12.40 5.67
N HIS A 382 1.36 13.17 5.00
CA HIS A 382 2.27 12.58 4.02
C HIS A 382 3.35 11.68 4.62
N ALA A 383 3.77 10.66 3.89
CA ALA A 383 4.97 9.89 4.17
C ALA A 383 6.22 10.56 3.53
N PRO A 384 7.43 10.39 4.10
CA PRO A 384 8.62 11.16 3.71
C PRO A 384 9.31 10.62 2.44
N CYS A 385 8.62 10.64 1.29
CA CYS A 385 9.20 10.33 -0.02
C CYS A 385 8.69 11.27 -1.13
N GLY A 386 9.53 11.54 -2.12
CA GLY A 386 9.15 12.27 -3.33
C GLY A 386 8.98 13.79 -3.14
N GLY A 387 9.44 14.33 -2.02
CA GLY A 387 9.33 15.76 -1.72
C GLY A 387 7.93 16.19 -1.27
N ALA A 388 7.11 15.25 -0.79
CA ALA A 388 5.82 15.54 -0.20
C ALA A 388 5.95 16.57 0.93
N GLY A 389 5.04 17.56 0.94
CA GLY A 389 5.06 18.63 1.92
C GLY A 389 4.59 18.15 3.29
N ASP A 390 5.18 18.69 4.36
CA ASP A 390 4.79 18.41 5.75
C ASP A 390 4.60 16.92 6.08
N PRO A 391 5.64 16.07 5.87
CA PRO A 391 5.54 14.64 6.19
C PRO A 391 5.24 14.44 7.69
N ASP A 392 4.47 13.40 8.01
CA ASP A 392 4.10 13.05 9.38
C ASP A 392 5.37 12.79 10.21
N PRO A 393 5.68 13.60 11.24
CA PRO A 393 6.85 13.39 12.08
C PRO A 393 6.82 12.07 12.84
N ALA A 394 5.64 11.44 12.99
CA ALA A 394 5.47 10.15 13.63
C ALA A 394 5.60 8.96 12.66
N PHE A 395 5.70 9.21 11.34
CA PHE A 395 5.87 8.13 10.36
C PHE A 395 7.19 7.38 10.64
N PRO A 396 7.16 6.06 10.88
CA PRO A 396 8.29 5.35 11.45
C PRO A 396 9.32 4.88 10.42
N TYR A 397 8.98 4.91 9.12
CA TYR A 397 9.81 4.29 8.07
C TYR A 397 10.56 5.33 7.25
N GLY A 398 11.86 5.09 7.06
CA GLY A 398 12.70 5.91 6.20
C GLY A 398 12.26 5.81 4.74
N GLU A 399 12.52 6.88 3.97
CA GLU A 399 12.24 6.93 2.52
C GLU A 399 10.78 6.61 2.13
N GLY A 400 9.84 6.74 3.06
CA GLY A 400 8.44 6.41 2.85
C GLY A 400 8.14 4.93 2.65
N ASP A 401 8.99 4.00 3.12
CA ASP A 401 8.73 2.56 3.00
C ASP A 401 7.43 2.11 3.70
N ILE A 402 6.83 1.01 3.27
CA ILE A 402 5.58 0.50 3.86
C ILE A 402 5.78 -0.30 5.17
N GLY A 403 7.04 -0.57 5.53
CA GLY A 403 7.44 -1.14 6.82
C GLY A 403 7.28 -2.67 6.95
N ILE A 404 6.16 -3.23 6.50
CA ILE A 404 5.86 -4.66 6.57
C ILE A 404 5.39 -5.21 5.22
N TRP A 405 5.27 -6.53 5.10
CA TRP A 405 4.78 -7.16 3.87
C TRP A 405 3.30 -6.85 3.67
N GLY A 406 2.98 -6.16 2.58
CA GLY A 406 1.61 -5.98 2.13
C GLY A 406 1.12 -7.15 1.29
N TYR A 407 -0.20 -7.26 1.12
CA TYR A 407 -0.79 -8.23 0.18
C TYR A 407 -1.99 -7.64 -0.55
N ASN A 408 -1.92 -7.65 -1.89
CA ASN A 408 -3.05 -7.32 -2.74
C ASN A 408 -3.90 -8.57 -2.97
N VAL A 409 -5.01 -8.67 -2.25
CA VAL A 409 -5.94 -9.82 -2.31
C VAL A 409 -6.48 -10.05 -3.73
N GLU A 410 -6.91 -8.99 -4.41
CA GLU A 410 -7.47 -9.10 -5.77
C GLU A 410 -6.39 -9.39 -6.82
N GLY A 411 -5.18 -8.87 -6.61
CA GLY A 411 -4.03 -9.09 -7.49
C GLY A 411 -3.26 -10.39 -7.22
N GLY A 412 -3.52 -11.05 -6.10
CA GLY A 412 -2.80 -12.26 -5.68
C GLY A 412 -1.30 -12.05 -5.44
N ARG A 413 -0.87 -10.86 -4.99
CA ARG A 413 0.56 -10.49 -4.97
C ARG A 413 1.02 -9.88 -3.64
N LEU A 414 2.20 -10.31 -3.20
CA LEU A 414 2.94 -9.71 -2.07
C LEU A 414 3.57 -8.36 -2.46
N MET A 415 3.55 -7.42 -1.53
CA MET A 415 4.17 -6.10 -1.64
C MET A 415 5.38 -6.05 -0.70
N PRO A 416 6.63 -6.09 -1.22
CA PRO A 416 7.83 -6.05 -0.40
C PRO A 416 7.97 -4.73 0.38
N PRO A 417 8.34 -4.79 1.67
CA PRO A 417 8.36 -3.62 2.56
C PRO A 417 9.21 -2.44 2.07
N PHE A 418 10.33 -2.74 1.40
CA PHE A 418 11.36 -1.77 1.00
C PHE A 418 11.35 -1.47 -0.51
N ASP A 419 10.56 -2.20 -1.31
CA ASP A 419 10.41 -1.95 -2.75
C ASP A 419 9.18 -1.07 -3.03
N PHE A 420 8.24 -0.99 -2.07
CA PHE A 420 7.02 -0.21 -2.17
C PHE A 420 7.05 0.96 -1.18
N LYS A 421 6.48 2.08 -1.63
CA LYS A 421 6.36 3.31 -0.85
C LYS A 421 4.93 3.50 -0.38
N ASP A 422 4.77 4.10 0.79
CA ASP A 422 3.47 4.43 1.36
C ASP A 422 2.68 5.33 0.40
N ASP A 423 1.39 5.05 0.27
CA ASP A 423 0.54 5.73 -0.70
C ASP A 423 0.24 7.19 -0.37
N MET A 424 0.53 7.62 0.86
CA MET A 424 0.59 9.03 1.24
C MET A 424 1.93 9.69 0.90
N SER A 425 2.78 9.07 0.09
CA SER A 425 4.00 9.68 -0.46
C SER A 425 3.83 10.04 -1.94
N TYR A 426 4.85 10.69 -2.52
CA TYR A 426 4.92 10.98 -3.96
C TYR A 426 5.88 10.06 -4.71
N CYS A 427 6.10 8.84 -4.18
CA CYS A 427 7.00 7.87 -4.78
C CYS A 427 6.24 6.62 -5.25
N ASP A 428 6.81 5.99 -6.27
CA ASP A 428 6.32 4.75 -6.86
C ASP A 428 7.35 3.62 -6.74
N PRO A 429 6.91 2.35 -6.75
CA PRO A 429 5.51 1.90 -6.74
C PRO A 429 4.87 2.06 -5.34
N THR A 430 3.56 2.28 -5.32
CA THR A 430 2.81 2.61 -4.09
C THR A 430 2.03 1.43 -3.48
N TRP A 431 1.97 1.37 -2.15
CA TRP A 431 1.07 0.55 -1.34
C TRP A 431 0.85 1.19 0.03
N VAL A 432 -0.15 0.77 0.81
CA VAL A 432 -0.39 1.34 2.15
C VAL A 432 0.52 0.72 3.20
N SER A 433 1.15 1.54 4.05
CA SER A 433 1.89 1.05 5.23
C SER A 433 0.95 0.55 6.33
N ASP A 434 1.47 -0.29 7.23
CA ASP A 434 0.73 -0.67 8.45
C ASP A 434 0.40 0.55 9.32
N PHE A 435 1.31 1.51 9.41
CA PHE A 435 1.14 2.76 10.13
C PHE A 435 -0.07 3.55 9.64
N HIS A 436 -0.15 3.84 8.33
CA HIS A 436 -1.26 4.61 7.78
C HIS A 436 -2.56 3.81 7.70
N PHE A 437 -2.50 2.50 7.39
CA PHE A 437 -3.70 1.68 7.34
C PHE A 437 -4.38 1.60 8.72
N GLN A 438 -3.62 1.40 9.79
CA GLN A 438 -4.16 1.37 11.15
C GLN A 438 -4.71 2.73 11.60
N ARG A 439 -4.05 3.85 11.25
CA ARG A 439 -4.56 5.20 11.57
C ARG A 439 -5.84 5.53 10.83
N ALA A 440 -5.93 5.14 9.56
CA ALA A 440 -7.16 5.28 8.79
C ALA A 440 -8.29 4.45 9.44
N ILE A 441 -8.00 3.21 9.89
CA ILE A 441 -8.96 2.40 10.64
C ILE A 441 -9.42 3.13 11.92
N GLU A 442 -8.50 3.66 12.71
CA GLU A 442 -8.80 4.38 13.96
C GLU A 442 -9.68 5.60 13.71
N PHE A 443 -9.38 6.36 12.66
CA PHE A 443 -10.21 7.48 12.24
C PHE A 443 -11.62 7.01 11.87
N ARG A 444 -11.73 6.00 11.00
CA ARG A 444 -13.02 5.46 10.52
C ARG A 444 -13.92 4.93 11.64
N GLN A 445 -13.34 4.38 12.71
CA GLN A 445 -14.12 3.94 13.89
C GLN A 445 -14.71 5.07 14.71
N THR A 446 -14.12 6.26 14.62
CA THR A 446 -14.55 7.45 15.39
C THR A 446 -15.21 8.50 14.49
N GLU A 447 -15.38 8.20 13.19
CA GLU A 447 -15.82 9.13 12.16
C GLU A 447 -17.04 9.94 12.62
N PRO A 448 -16.88 11.24 12.91
CA PRO A 448 -17.96 12.03 13.48
C PRO A 448 -19.03 12.39 12.44
N PHE A 449 -18.83 12.00 11.17
CA PHE A 449 -19.71 12.33 10.04
C PHE A 449 -20.46 11.11 9.47
N ALA A 450 -20.17 9.88 9.93
CA ALA A 450 -20.77 8.67 9.37
C ALA A 450 -22.28 8.56 9.68
N ASP A 451 -22.69 8.91 10.90
CA ASP A 451 -24.07 8.71 11.40
C ASP A 451 -24.64 9.88 12.20
N ALA A 452 -24.17 11.10 11.95
CA ALA A 452 -24.85 12.27 12.52
C ALA A 452 -26.33 12.26 12.12
N ALA A 453 -27.21 12.40 13.12
CA ALA A 453 -28.63 12.67 12.86
C ALA A 453 -28.72 13.90 11.95
N PRO A 454 -29.71 13.97 11.03
CA PRO A 454 -29.91 15.15 10.22
C PRO A 454 -29.94 16.37 11.14
N ALA A 455 -29.01 17.29 10.93
CA ALA A 455 -28.96 18.47 11.78
C ALA A 455 -30.13 19.38 11.41
N ASP A 456 -30.62 20.16 12.38
CA ASP A 456 -31.62 21.19 12.09
C ASP A 456 -31.05 22.16 11.06
N ARG A 457 -31.61 22.11 9.86
CA ARG A 457 -31.28 23.01 8.76
C ARG A 457 -32.00 24.32 9.00
N ILE A 458 -31.23 25.33 9.39
CA ILE A 458 -31.69 26.70 9.62
C ILE A 458 -30.75 27.64 8.86
N PRO A 459 -31.16 28.90 8.62
CA PRO A 459 -30.27 29.91 8.07
C PRO A 459 -28.98 30.05 8.89
N ARG A 460 -27.85 29.92 8.20
CA ARG A 460 -26.50 30.02 8.79
C ARG A 460 -25.61 30.90 7.94
N LEU A 461 -24.80 31.72 8.62
CA LEU A 461 -23.70 32.44 8.03
C LEU A 461 -22.56 31.46 7.73
N TYR A 462 -22.39 31.13 6.45
CA TYR A 462 -21.29 30.33 5.94
C TYR A 462 -20.08 31.24 5.69
N VAL A 463 -18.98 30.98 6.40
CA VAL A 463 -17.72 31.72 6.30
C VAL A 463 -16.60 30.74 5.99
N SER A 464 -15.84 31.00 4.93
CA SER A 464 -14.68 30.19 4.60
C SER A 464 -13.50 31.03 4.11
N GLY A 465 -12.30 30.46 4.21
CA GLY A 465 -11.08 31.12 3.78
C GLY A 465 -9.84 30.27 3.94
N GLY A 466 -8.73 30.78 3.42
CA GLY A 466 -7.41 30.14 3.45
C GLY A 466 -6.39 30.98 4.21
N VAL A 467 -5.41 30.32 4.83
CA VAL A 467 -4.18 30.93 5.34
C VAL A 467 -3.10 30.73 4.29
N ILE A 468 -2.64 31.82 3.67
CA ILE A 468 -1.72 31.76 2.54
C ILE A 468 -0.31 31.37 3.04
N ARG A 469 0.36 30.49 2.29
CA ARG A 469 1.76 30.15 2.52
C ARG A 469 2.62 31.42 2.37
N GLY A 470 3.23 31.88 3.46
CA GLY A 470 3.98 33.15 3.51
C GLY A 470 3.32 34.25 4.37
N GLY A 471 2.13 33.99 4.91
CA GLY A 471 1.38 34.91 5.77
C GLY A 471 0.20 35.55 5.04
N GLY A 472 -0.74 36.10 5.83
CA GLY A 472 -2.01 36.61 5.34
C GLY A 472 -3.15 35.59 5.36
N ILE A 473 -4.36 36.12 5.36
CA ILE A 473 -5.62 35.38 5.37
C ILE A 473 -6.45 35.87 4.18
N GLU A 474 -6.97 34.94 3.40
CA GLU A 474 -7.86 35.21 2.28
C GLU A 474 -9.24 34.68 2.60
N PHE A 475 -10.26 35.53 2.47
CA PHE A 475 -11.65 35.10 2.54
C PHE A 475 -12.14 34.63 1.17
N TYR A 476 -12.97 33.60 1.21
CA TYR A 476 -13.81 33.17 0.09
C TYR A 476 -15.23 33.71 0.27
N PRO A 477 -16.09 33.66 -0.76
CA PRO A 477 -17.45 34.17 -0.68
C PRO A 477 -18.21 33.63 0.54
N SER A 478 -18.97 34.51 1.18
CA SER A 478 -19.76 34.19 2.37
C SER A 478 -21.25 34.30 2.09
N TYR A 479 -22.03 33.38 2.64
CA TYR A 479 -23.44 33.25 2.30
C TYR A 479 -24.29 33.10 3.56
N VAL A 480 -25.56 33.51 3.51
CA VAL A 480 -26.57 32.97 4.42
C VAL A 480 -27.27 31.84 3.68
N ILE A 481 -27.10 30.61 4.16
CA ILE A 481 -27.69 29.41 3.55
C ILE A 481 -28.33 28.53 4.61
N GLU A 482 -29.37 27.80 4.24
CA GLU A 482 -29.80 26.67 5.05
C GLU A 482 -28.75 25.56 4.95
N SER A 483 -28.22 25.14 6.10
CA SER A 483 -27.18 24.12 6.18
C SER A 483 -27.18 23.49 7.57
N GLY A 484 -26.53 22.35 7.76
CA GLY A 484 -26.18 21.85 9.09
C GLY A 484 -25.07 22.70 9.76
N PRO A 485 -24.82 22.56 11.06
CA PRO A 485 -23.78 23.30 11.75
C PRO A 485 -22.37 22.83 11.35
N LEU A 486 -21.49 23.79 11.08
CA LEU A 486 -20.05 23.60 11.01
C LEU A 486 -19.41 24.55 12.01
N THR A 487 -19.23 24.08 13.25
CA THR A 487 -18.80 24.94 14.35
C THR A 487 -17.29 25.00 14.47
N PRO A 488 -16.72 26.17 14.81
CA PRO A 488 -15.36 26.29 15.32
C PRO A 488 -15.11 25.33 16.49
N ASP A 489 -13.89 24.80 16.59
CA ASP A 489 -13.47 23.92 17.70
C ASP A 489 -13.35 24.66 19.04
N GLY A 490 -13.41 26.00 19.04
CA GLY A 490 -13.38 26.85 20.22
C GLY A 490 -11.99 27.01 20.83
N VAL A 491 -10.95 26.48 20.19
CA VAL A 491 -9.56 26.50 20.67
C VAL A 491 -8.63 27.04 19.58
N GLY A 492 -7.38 27.38 19.91
CA GLY A 492 -6.40 27.84 18.93
C GLY A 492 -6.12 29.35 18.96
N GLU A 493 -5.18 29.76 18.11
CA GLU A 493 -4.62 31.11 18.07
C GLU A 493 -5.36 32.06 17.12
N TYR A 494 -6.27 31.54 16.29
CA TYR A 494 -7.09 32.36 15.41
C TYR A 494 -8.43 32.67 16.07
N SER A 495 -8.98 33.85 15.77
CA SER A 495 -10.32 34.27 16.20
C SER A 495 -11.14 34.76 15.03
N LEU A 496 -12.38 34.29 14.91
CA LEU A 496 -13.40 34.76 13.99
C LEU A 496 -14.38 35.64 14.76
N GLU A 497 -14.54 36.89 14.36
CA GLU A 497 -15.39 37.88 15.02
C GLU A 497 -16.38 38.51 14.03
N GLY A 498 -17.64 38.59 14.42
CA GLY A 498 -18.63 39.46 13.75
C GLY A 498 -18.64 40.82 14.43
N VAL A 499 -18.41 41.88 13.67
CA VAL A 499 -18.19 43.24 14.18
C VAL A 499 -19.25 44.18 13.61
N THR A 500 -19.81 45.02 14.46
CA THR A 500 -20.76 46.09 14.07
C THR A 500 -20.04 47.35 13.58
N ALA A 501 -20.78 48.26 12.95
CA ALA A 501 -20.23 49.53 12.45
C ALA A 501 -19.63 50.42 13.56
N ASP A 502 -20.13 50.29 14.80
CA ASP A 502 -19.59 51.00 15.97
C ASP A 502 -18.43 50.27 16.67
N GLY A 503 -18.05 49.08 16.17
CA GLY A 503 -16.94 48.26 16.67
C GLY A 503 -17.31 47.28 17.78
N SER A 504 -18.59 47.16 18.13
CA SER A 504 -19.08 46.12 19.05
C SER A 504 -18.97 44.72 18.42
N ILE A 505 -18.82 43.69 19.25
CA ILE A 505 -18.68 42.30 18.81
C ILE A 505 -20.02 41.58 18.96
N LEU A 506 -20.58 41.06 17.85
CA LEU A 506 -21.81 40.26 17.83
C LEU A 506 -21.55 38.81 18.24
N PHE A 507 -20.48 38.23 17.71
CA PHE A 507 -20.01 36.88 18.05
C PHE A 507 -18.49 36.83 17.97
N SER A 508 -17.88 35.91 18.73
CA SER A 508 -16.43 35.66 18.71
C SER A 508 -16.18 34.17 18.96
N HIS A 509 -15.44 33.54 18.05
CA HIS A 509 -15.06 32.14 18.14
C HIS A 509 -13.56 31.98 17.92
N ARG A 510 -12.92 31.20 18.79
CA ARG A 510 -11.54 30.75 18.56
C ARG A 510 -11.53 29.51 17.68
N PHE A 511 -10.50 29.40 16.84
CA PHE A 511 -10.31 28.21 16.02
C PHE A 511 -8.85 27.91 15.69
N THR A 512 -8.60 26.65 15.34
CA THR A 512 -7.38 26.21 14.66
C THR A 512 -7.69 25.97 13.17
N PRO A 513 -7.00 26.64 12.22
CA PRO A 513 -7.17 26.35 10.80
C PRO A 513 -6.89 24.88 10.49
N HIS A 514 -7.75 24.27 9.68
CA HIS A 514 -7.59 22.90 9.21
C HIS A 514 -6.43 22.82 8.23
N ARG A 515 -5.63 21.76 8.32
CA ARG A 515 -4.54 21.48 7.37
C ARG A 515 -5.07 20.76 6.14
N ASN A 516 -4.53 21.08 4.97
CA ASN A 516 -4.70 20.26 3.77
C ASN A 516 -3.42 19.46 3.48
N GLY A 517 -3.51 18.51 2.54
CA GLY A 517 -2.39 17.63 2.17
C GLY A 517 -1.11 18.38 1.76
N ASN A 518 -1.22 19.52 1.09
CA ASN A 518 -0.07 20.28 0.59
C ASN A 518 0.54 21.28 1.58
N GLY A 519 0.23 21.16 2.88
CA GLY A 519 0.76 22.02 3.94
C GLY A 519 0.13 23.42 3.97
N GLY A 520 -0.95 23.63 3.22
CA GLY A 520 -1.82 24.79 3.36
C GLY A 520 -2.75 24.64 4.56
N ALA A 521 -3.42 25.74 4.92
CA ALA A 521 -4.46 25.69 5.94
C ALA A 521 -5.64 26.57 5.56
N GLY A 522 -6.81 26.26 6.11
CA GLY A 522 -8.02 27.04 5.89
C GLY A 522 -9.07 26.79 6.96
N PHE A 523 -10.20 27.46 6.81
CA PHE A 523 -11.31 27.39 7.75
C PHE A 523 -12.63 27.43 7.00
N THR A 524 -13.62 26.74 7.56
CA THR A 524 -14.99 26.70 7.04
C THR A 524 -15.93 26.56 8.23
N PHE A 525 -16.84 27.52 8.37
CA PHE A 525 -17.82 27.54 9.45
C PHE A 525 -19.20 27.89 8.93
N ALA A 526 -20.23 27.33 9.58
CA ALA A 526 -21.64 27.64 9.34
C ALA A 526 -22.28 27.98 10.69
N LEU A 527 -22.33 29.28 11.00
CA LEU A 527 -22.79 29.81 12.28
C LEU A 527 -24.30 30.12 12.22
N PRO A 528 -25.11 29.83 13.24
CA PRO A 528 -26.51 30.25 13.28
C PRO A 528 -26.64 31.74 12.96
N PHE A 529 -27.46 32.07 11.96
CA PHE A 529 -27.66 33.45 11.56
C PHE A 529 -28.84 34.04 12.34
N GLU A 530 -28.61 35.14 13.05
CA GLU A 530 -29.69 35.89 13.70
C GLU A 530 -30.21 36.98 12.75
N ALA A 531 -31.53 37.10 12.61
CA ALA A 531 -32.13 38.05 11.68
C ALA A 531 -31.72 39.52 11.95
N THR A 532 -31.38 39.86 13.20
CA THR A 532 -30.86 41.19 13.58
C THR A 532 -29.50 41.49 12.95
N TRP A 533 -28.68 40.48 12.66
CA TRP A 533 -27.34 40.67 12.08
C TRP A 533 -27.38 41.28 10.68
N THR A 534 -28.49 41.14 9.96
CA THR A 534 -28.72 41.74 8.63
C THR A 534 -28.35 43.21 8.56
N HIS A 535 -28.65 43.95 9.62
CA HIS A 535 -28.44 45.40 9.71
C HIS A 535 -27.33 45.77 10.70
N GLU A 536 -26.90 44.83 11.55
CA GLU A 536 -25.91 45.05 12.60
C GLU A 536 -24.50 44.59 12.21
N LEU A 537 -24.35 43.53 11.41
CA LEU A 537 -23.07 42.95 11.03
C LEU A 537 -22.43 43.78 9.89
N ASP A 538 -21.41 44.57 10.24
CA ASP A 538 -20.70 45.45 9.31
C ASP A 538 -19.50 44.76 8.65
N ARG A 539 -18.80 43.90 9.41
CA ARG A 539 -17.66 43.12 8.91
C ARG A 539 -17.42 41.85 9.72
N ILE A 540 -16.86 40.84 9.06
CA ILE A 540 -16.23 39.71 9.71
C ILE A 540 -14.73 39.99 9.78
N LYS A 541 -14.14 39.75 10.96
CA LYS A 541 -12.70 39.82 11.18
C LYS A 541 -12.18 38.43 11.50
N VAL A 542 -11.12 38.02 10.82
CA VAL A 542 -10.27 36.92 11.30
C VAL A 542 -8.96 37.51 11.77
N ASP A 543 -8.56 37.20 13.00
CA ASP A 543 -7.28 37.61 13.59
C ASP A 543 -6.46 36.38 13.97
N GLY A 544 -5.14 36.49 14.00
CA GLY A 544 -4.24 35.39 14.34
C GLY A 544 -2.78 35.62 13.94
N PRO A 545 -1.92 34.59 14.02
CA PRO A 545 -0.49 34.68 13.72
C PRO A 545 -0.15 35.22 12.32
N ALA A 546 -1.06 35.04 11.35
CA ALA A 546 -0.91 35.52 9.98
C ALA A 546 -1.25 37.03 9.81
N GLY A 547 -1.65 37.70 10.89
CA GLY A 547 -2.21 39.05 10.89
C GLY A 547 -3.73 39.06 10.67
N PRO A 548 -4.38 40.21 10.89
CA PRO A 548 -5.82 40.33 10.73
C PRO A 548 -6.22 40.44 9.25
N ALA A 549 -7.37 39.85 8.91
CA ALA A 549 -8.08 40.07 7.66
C ALA A 549 -9.54 40.40 7.93
N TYR A 550 -10.17 41.08 6.98
CA TYR A 550 -11.54 41.56 7.08
C TYR A 550 -12.34 41.16 5.84
N LEU A 551 -13.62 40.89 6.06
CA LEU A 551 -14.63 40.68 5.04
C LEU A 551 -15.81 41.61 5.34
N ASP A 552 -16.04 42.58 4.46
CA ASP A 552 -17.17 43.52 4.50
C ASP A 552 -18.06 43.38 3.25
N HIS A 553 -19.10 44.20 3.15
CA HIS A 553 -20.04 44.22 2.02
C HIS A 553 -19.43 44.58 0.65
N ASN A 554 -18.18 45.04 0.59
CA ASN A 554 -17.50 45.41 -0.67
C ASN A 554 -16.21 44.62 -0.91
N SER A 555 -15.88 43.67 -0.04
CA SER A 555 -14.58 43.00 -0.01
C SER A 555 -14.39 41.95 -1.09
N GLN A 556 -15.47 41.50 -1.75
CA GLN A 556 -15.40 40.41 -2.71
C GLN A 556 -16.20 40.68 -3.98
N ALA A 557 -15.77 40.07 -5.08
CA ALA A 557 -16.58 40.00 -6.29
C ALA A 557 -17.85 39.20 -6.00
N ALA A 558 -18.95 39.59 -6.64
CA ALA A 558 -20.21 38.89 -6.46
C ALA A 558 -20.11 37.44 -6.97
N SER A 559 -20.70 36.51 -6.24
CA SER A 559 -20.76 35.08 -6.57
C SER A 559 -22.13 34.51 -6.24
N ALA A 560 -22.60 33.57 -7.04
CA ALA A 560 -23.90 32.93 -6.87
C ALA A 560 -23.77 31.42 -6.69
N ILE A 561 -24.65 30.87 -5.85
CA ILE A 561 -24.91 29.43 -5.75
C ILE A 561 -26.10 29.11 -6.65
N VAL A 562 -25.87 28.27 -7.65
CA VAL A 562 -26.89 27.82 -8.60
C VAL A 562 -27.28 26.40 -8.27
N VAL A 563 -28.58 26.13 -8.15
CA VAL A 563 -29.12 24.78 -7.97
C VAL A 563 -30.01 24.39 -9.13
N ASN A 564 -30.06 23.08 -9.39
CA ASN A 564 -31.10 22.50 -10.21
C ASN A 564 -32.40 22.44 -9.38
N PRO A 565 -33.50 23.10 -9.81
CA PRO A 565 -34.75 23.12 -9.04
C PRO A 565 -35.45 21.76 -8.99
N GLU A 566 -35.16 20.83 -9.90
CA GLU A 566 -35.76 19.50 -9.93
C GLU A 566 -35.07 18.54 -8.95
N SER A 567 -33.74 18.53 -8.95
CA SER A 567 -32.94 17.62 -8.11
C SER A 567 -32.52 18.22 -6.77
N GLY A 568 -32.52 19.55 -6.64
CA GLY A 568 -32.02 20.27 -5.48
C GLY A 568 -30.49 20.31 -5.36
N GLN A 569 -29.77 19.78 -6.35
CA GLN A 569 -28.30 19.72 -6.37
C GLN A 569 -27.67 21.05 -6.80
N VAL A 570 -26.54 21.39 -6.21
CA VAL A 570 -25.75 22.58 -6.56
C VAL A 570 -24.97 22.30 -7.85
N THR A 571 -25.32 23.00 -8.93
CA THR A 571 -24.73 22.78 -10.25
C THR A 571 -23.63 23.78 -10.59
N ALA A 572 -23.53 24.90 -9.87
CA ALA A 572 -22.42 25.83 -10.00
C ALA A 572 -22.25 26.72 -8.77
N ILE A 573 -21.00 27.09 -8.50
CA ILE A 573 -20.65 28.28 -7.70
C ILE A 573 -19.82 29.16 -8.63
N THR A 574 -20.33 30.35 -8.94
CA THR A 574 -19.76 31.16 -10.03
C THR A 574 -19.75 32.64 -9.71
N SER A 575 -18.68 33.33 -10.09
CA SER A 575 -18.59 34.79 -10.11
C SER A 575 -19.11 35.42 -11.41
N ASP A 576 -19.32 34.61 -12.45
CA ASP A 576 -19.94 35.05 -13.72
C ASP A 576 -21.46 35.04 -13.60
N LEU A 577 -22.02 36.10 -13.00
CA LEU A 577 -23.47 36.27 -12.82
C LEU A 577 -24.24 36.36 -14.15
N ALA A 578 -23.58 36.67 -15.27
CA ALA A 578 -24.23 36.71 -16.57
C ALA A 578 -24.53 35.30 -17.11
N ARG A 579 -23.79 34.28 -16.68
CA ARG A 579 -24.08 32.86 -17.00
C ARG A 579 -25.26 32.32 -16.19
N VAL A 580 -25.48 32.87 -15.01
CA VAL A 580 -26.55 32.45 -14.10
C VAL A 580 -27.93 32.73 -14.72
N SER A 581 -28.11 33.87 -15.39
CA SER A 581 -29.37 34.22 -16.06
C SER A 581 -29.64 33.42 -17.35
N ALA A 582 -28.65 32.68 -17.85
CA ALA A 582 -28.74 31.87 -19.06
C ALA A 582 -28.96 30.37 -18.77
N ALA A 583 -28.78 29.94 -17.52
CA ALA A 583 -29.02 28.57 -17.10
C ALA A 583 -30.48 28.43 -16.59
N ASP A 584 -31.16 27.33 -16.92
CA ASP A 584 -32.49 26.98 -16.37
C ASP A 584 -32.45 26.63 -14.85
N GLY A 585 -31.37 27.00 -14.14
CA GLY A 585 -31.16 26.77 -12.72
C GLY A 585 -31.75 27.88 -11.85
N ALA A 586 -32.13 27.54 -10.62
CA ALA A 586 -32.57 28.51 -9.63
C ALA A 586 -31.36 29.06 -8.85
N VAL A 587 -31.29 30.38 -8.69
CA VAL A 587 -30.32 31.01 -7.79
C VAL A 587 -30.88 30.94 -6.38
N ILE A 588 -30.15 30.34 -5.46
CA ILE A 588 -30.58 30.23 -4.06
C ILE A 588 -29.84 31.16 -3.12
N ALA A 589 -28.66 31.65 -3.52
CA ALA A 589 -27.93 32.65 -2.76
C ALA A 589 -26.98 33.44 -3.67
N ILE A 590 -26.86 34.74 -3.41
CA ILE A 590 -25.84 35.61 -3.98
C ILE A 590 -25.01 36.17 -2.81
N SER A 591 -23.70 36.04 -2.92
CA SER A 591 -22.72 36.70 -2.06
C SER A 591 -22.17 37.90 -2.82
N ALA A 592 -22.30 39.12 -2.29
CA ALA A 592 -21.61 40.31 -2.78
C ALA A 592 -20.54 40.81 -1.77
N GLY A 593 -20.06 39.94 -0.89
CA GLY A 593 -19.33 40.31 0.33
C GLY A 593 -20.03 39.70 1.53
N LEU A 594 -20.30 40.50 2.57
CA LEU A 594 -21.23 40.08 3.62
C LEU A 594 -22.68 40.04 3.13
N PRO A 595 -23.39 38.91 3.32
CA PRO A 595 -24.78 38.76 2.88
C PRO A 595 -25.73 39.63 3.71
N ILE A 596 -26.67 40.30 3.03
CA ILE A 596 -27.80 40.99 3.66
C ILE A 596 -29.01 40.05 3.57
N PHE A 597 -29.59 39.66 4.69
CA PHE A 597 -30.78 38.81 4.74
C PHE A 597 -32.06 39.65 4.48
N GLU A 598 -32.18 40.26 3.29
CA GLU A 598 -33.45 40.82 2.79
C GLU A 598 -33.59 40.55 1.27
N ASP A 599 -34.64 39.82 0.90
CA ASP A 599 -35.33 39.76 -0.42
C ASP A 599 -34.56 39.50 -1.74
N GLU A 600 -33.26 39.18 -1.78
CA GLU A 600 -32.57 38.77 -3.02
C GLU A 600 -32.76 37.27 -3.39
N ILE A 601 -33.96 36.74 -3.17
CA ILE A 601 -34.48 35.57 -3.90
C ILE A 601 -35.77 36.01 -4.59
N ARG A 602 -35.63 36.61 -5.78
CA ARG A 602 -36.67 36.66 -6.80
C ARG A 602 -36.08 36.53 -8.19
#